data_AF-A0A932BXY8-F1
#
_entry.id   AF-A0A932BXY8-F1
#
_cell.length_a   1.000
_cell.length_b   1.000
_cell.length_c   1.000
_cell.angle_alpha   90.00
_cell.angle_beta   90.00
_cell.angle_gamma   90.00
#
_symmetry.space_group_name_H-M   'P 1'
#
loop_
_entity.id
_entity.type
_entity.pdbx_description
1 polymer ?
#
loop_
_entity_poly.entity_id
_entity_poly.type
_entity_poly.pdbx_seq_one_letter_code
_entity_poly.pdbx_strand_id
1 'polypeptide(L)'
;MRHIIHVIVLALVGVLLLVAPASAASTTSDAPPTALSSAKVVIIVGPTGSATSNYRSWADQAYAEAIQYSSNVVKIYSPVATWDVVKPALQGASLVIYLGHGNGWPSPYTFDPAYTTKDGLGLNPTANGGDTTTKYYGEPYLANEIKLAPNAVVILNHLCYASGNSEPGYADPTLDVAMQRVDNFGQGFFKAGAAAVIAEAQGGITGIIRDLFTTQQSILDLWRTQYDYNGNEFSFTSMRSPANSGFMDPDGTPGGYYRSLIGNPDLLTSDVTGNAITSGASSPTSQAPSTVTRLAGSDLYATSSAISAANFAPGVPVAYVATGLDFPDALAGAALGAGWNGPILLVTPTEVPASTTAELIRLRPQRIVVLGGTGVVGDAVLANLAVYTSGGVTRLAGLNRYATAATMSAANFGPGVPVVYVATGLNFPDALTGASVAGSEDGPILLVSTKGIPDVTAAELSRLQPQRIVVLGGTGVVPDTVLSALTSFTSGPVTRLAGRDRYATAAAISASKFAPGVPVVYVATGLDFPDALSGAAVAGSQDVPILLVTATMIPSATAAELTRLRPGSIVLLGATSSVSESVRIQLQGYAR
;
A
#
# COMPACT_ATOMS: atom_id res chain seq x y z
N MET A 1 34.61 -75.83 68.27
CA MET A 1 35.88 -75.37 67.66
C MET A 1 35.64 -75.11 66.18
N ARG A 2 36.15 -73.97 65.70
CA ARG A 2 36.21 -73.51 64.31
C ARG A 2 34.92 -72.92 63.72
N HIS A 3 35.00 -71.59 63.54
CA HIS A 3 34.22 -70.68 62.70
C HIS A 3 33.86 -71.30 61.33
N ILE A 4 32.76 -70.94 60.67
CA ILE A 4 32.51 -69.71 59.89
C ILE A 4 31.04 -69.83 59.38
N ILE A 5 30.48 -68.69 58.94
CA ILE A 5 29.38 -68.46 57.99
C ILE A 5 28.02 -68.03 58.57
N HIS A 6 27.63 -66.82 58.12
CA HIS A 6 26.31 -66.23 57.91
C HIS A 6 25.89 -65.04 58.79
N VAL A 7 25.91 -63.87 58.12
CA VAL A 7 24.86 -62.83 58.04
C VAL A 7 24.48 -62.13 59.35
N ILE A 8 24.73 -60.82 59.41
CA ILE A 8 23.70 -59.78 59.60
C ILE A 8 24.32 -58.39 59.36
N VAL A 9 23.51 -57.58 58.68
CA VAL A 9 23.70 -56.19 58.23
C VAL A 9 23.93 -55.23 59.40
N LEU A 10 24.91 -54.32 59.28
CA LEU A 10 24.82 -52.99 59.87
C LEU A 10 25.66 -51.97 59.06
N ALA A 11 25.00 -50.86 58.74
CA ALA A 11 25.46 -49.78 57.89
C ALA A 11 26.55 -48.92 58.56
N LEU A 12 27.53 -48.45 57.79
CA LEU A 12 28.13 -47.14 58.03
C LEU A 12 28.71 -46.51 56.75
N VAL A 13 28.23 -45.28 56.55
CA VAL A 13 28.53 -44.20 55.61
C VAL A 13 29.92 -44.18 54.96
N GLY A 14 29.91 -44.09 53.62
CA GLY A 14 31.00 -43.57 52.80
C GLY A 14 30.42 -42.82 51.60
N VAL A 15 30.33 -41.49 51.70
CA VAL A 15 29.85 -40.59 50.64
C VAL A 15 30.96 -40.43 49.60
N LEU A 16 30.73 -40.88 48.37
CA LEU A 16 31.52 -40.53 47.20
C LEU A 16 30.67 -39.63 46.31
N LEU A 17 31.02 -38.34 46.28
CA LEU A 17 30.44 -37.32 45.40
C LEU A 17 30.84 -37.61 43.95
N LEU A 18 29.88 -38.09 43.14
CA LEU A 18 29.93 -37.97 41.69
C LEU A 18 29.41 -36.59 41.30
N VAL A 19 30.32 -35.77 40.77
CA VAL A 19 30.00 -34.49 40.14
C VAL A 19 29.32 -34.76 38.81
N ALA A 20 28.00 -34.54 38.74
CA ALA A 20 27.28 -34.36 37.48
C ALA A 20 27.47 -32.91 37.02
N PRO A 21 27.70 -32.63 35.73
CA PRO A 21 27.80 -31.25 35.26
C PRO A 21 26.43 -30.59 35.37
N ALA A 22 26.42 -29.42 36.01
CA ALA A 22 25.27 -28.54 36.06
C ALA A 22 24.85 -28.17 34.63
N SER A 23 23.60 -28.45 34.29
CA SER A 23 22.91 -27.87 33.15
C SER A 23 22.90 -26.35 33.31
N ALA A 24 23.77 -25.67 32.55
CA ALA A 24 23.77 -24.23 32.41
C ALA A 24 22.43 -23.79 31.83
N ALA A 25 21.77 -22.86 32.50
CA ALA A 25 20.63 -22.14 31.97
C ALA A 25 21.02 -21.54 30.61
N SER A 26 20.26 -21.86 29.57
CA SER A 26 20.36 -21.20 28.27
C SER A 26 19.93 -19.75 28.45
N THR A 27 20.92 -18.87 28.63
CA THR A 27 20.76 -17.44 28.39
C THR A 27 20.30 -17.27 26.95
N THR A 28 19.12 -16.70 26.76
CA THR A 28 18.67 -16.18 25.47
C THR A 28 19.76 -15.26 24.93
N SER A 29 20.44 -15.68 23.87
CA SER A 29 21.26 -14.76 23.09
C SER A 29 20.29 -13.86 22.35
N ASP A 30 20.03 -12.67 22.90
CA ASP A 30 19.59 -11.55 22.10
C ASP A 30 20.59 -11.43 20.95
N ALA A 31 20.12 -11.68 19.73
CA ALA A 31 20.85 -11.22 18.56
C ALA A 31 21.01 -9.70 18.74
N PRO A 32 22.23 -9.14 18.64
CA PRO A 32 22.40 -7.71 18.73
C PRO A 32 21.50 -7.05 17.69
N PRO A 33 20.86 -5.90 18.00
CA PRO A 33 20.06 -5.18 17.02
C PRO A 33 20.92 -4.98 15.77
N THR A 34 20.37 -5.29 14.59
CA THR A 34 21.03 -5.03 13.32
C THR A 34 21.49 -3.57 13.34
N ALA A 35 22.80 -3.36 13.27
CA ALA A 35 23.35 -2.02 13.42
C ALA A 35 22.79 -1.14 12.30
N LEU A 36 22.19 0.00 12.67
CA LEU A 36 21.74 0.98 11.69
C LEU A 36 22.94 1.47 10.89
N SER A 37 22.72 1.72 9.60
CA SER A 37 23.71 2.36 8.75
C SER A 37 24.14 3.71 9.34
N SER A 38 25.40 4.06 9.13
CA SER A 38 25.95 5.38 9.43
C SER A 38 25.78 6.38 8.28
N ALA A 39 25.21 5.94 7.15
CA ALA A 39 24.98 6.76 5.97
C ALA A 39 24.18 8.01 6.33
N LYS A 40 24.74 9.18 6.01
CA LYS A 40 24.13 10.46 6.36
C LYS A 40 23.00 10.78 5.39
N VAL A 41 21.77 10.84 5.90
CA VAL A 41 20.57 11.19 5.15
C VAL A 41 20.17 12.63 5.47
N VAL A 42 19.98 13.46 4.45
CA VAL A 42 19.59 14.87 4.62
C VAL A 42 18.29 15.13 3.86
N ILE A 43 17.25 15.53 4.58
CA ILE A 43 15.90 15.76 4.05
C ILE A 43 15.56 17.24 4.18
N ILE A 44 15.34 17.90 3.04
CA ILE A 44 15.18 19.34 2.94
C ILE A 44 13.81 19.67 2.34
N VAL A 45 13.10 20.61 2.96
CA VAL A 45 11.84 21.18 2.43
C VAL A 45 11.99 22.68 2.26
N GLY A 46 11.93 23.14 1.01
CA GLY A 46 11.91 24.57 0.68
C GLY A 46 10.51 25.21 0.81
N PRO A 47 10.43 26.56 0.82
CA PRO A 47 9.17 27.30 0.79
C PRO A 47 8.46 27.12 -0.57
N THR A 48 7.18 26.69 -0.55
CA THR A 48 6.30 26.51 -1.72
C THR A 48 4.92 27.17 -1.54
N GLY A 49 4.86 28.22 -0.73
CA GLY A 49 3.64 28.93 -0.38
C GLY A 49 2.68 28.06 0.43
N SER A 50 1.40 28.07 0.06
CA SER A 50 0.36 27.28 0.73
C SER A 50 0.56 25.78 0.62
N ALA A 51 1.36 25.30 -0.35
CA ALA A 51 1.66 23.88 -0.51
C ALA A 51 2.73 23.37 0.47
N THR A 52 3.44 24.27 1.18
CA THR A 52 4.59 23.90 2.02
C THR A 52 4.23 22.90 3.12
N SER A 53 2.99 22.93 3.64
CA SER A 53 2.50 21.94 4.60
C SER A 53 2.46 20.53 4.03
N ASN A 54 2.09 20.38 2.74
CA ASN A 54 2.04 19.09 2.07
C ASN A 54 3.46 18.55 1.85
N TYR A 55 4.37 19.43 1.41
CA TYR A 55 5.79 19.08 1.20
C TYR A 55 6.45 18.63 2.51
N ARG A 56 6.14 19.29 3.64
CA ARG A 56 6.56 18.84 4.97
C ARG A 56 5.98 17.48 5.33
N SER A 57 4.70 17.24 5.03
CA SER A 57 4.07 15.94 5.30
C SER A 57 4.70 14.80 4.49
N TRP A 58 5.01 15.01 3.20
CA TRP A 58 5.72 14.01 2.39
C TRP A 58 7.16 13.81 2.87
N ALA A 59 7.85 14.89 3.25
CA ALA A 59 9.19 14.80 3.83
C ALA A 59 9.20 14.09 5.20
N ASP A 60 8.15 14.24 6.00
CA ASP A 60 7.97 13.51 7.26
C ASP A 60 7.81 12.00 7.01
N GLN A 61 7.15 11.60 5.92
CA GLN A 61 7.08 10.19 5.50
C GLN A 61 8.46 9.66 5.09
N ALA A 62 9.20 10.44 4.30
CA ALA A 62 10.59 10.11 3.93
C ALA A 62 11.51 10.01 5.17
N TYR A 63 11.35 10.91 6.13
CA TYR A 63 12.09 10.88 7.39
C TYR A 63 11.75 9.64 8.21
N ALA A 64 10.46 9.33 8.38
CA ALA A 64 10.00 8.15 9.10
C ALA A 64 10.49 6.85 8.47
N GLU A 65 10.67 6.80 7.15
CA GLU A 65 11.30 5.67 6.47
C GLU A 65 12.81 5.64 6.73
N ALA A 66 13.52 6.76 6.55
CA ALA A 66 14.98 6.81 6.67
C ALA A 66 15.51 6.46 8.08
N ILE A 67 14.82 6.89 9.14
CA ILE A 67 15.25 6.60 10.53
C ILE A 67 15.15 5.12 10.92
N GLN A 68 14.46 4.30 10.12
CA GLN A 68 14.45 2.85 10.33
C GLN A 68 15.78 2.20 9.93
N TYR A 69 16.57 2.88 9.09
CA TYR A 69 17.75 2.29 8.45
C TYR A 69 19.05 3.04 8.72
N SER A 70 18.97 4.34 8.98
CA SER A 70 20.13 5.17 9.31
C SER A 70 19.99 5.81 10.68
N SER A 71 21.09 5.78 11.43
CA SER A 71 21.24 6.49 12.70
C SER A 71 21.52 7.99 12.51
N ASN A 72 21.75 8.44 11.27
CA ASN A 72 22.21 9.79 10.93
C ASN A 72 21.28 10.45 9.90
N VAL A 73 20.09 10.87 10.36
CA VAL A 73 19.08 11.53 9.53
C VAL A 73 18.86 12.97 9.98
N VAL A 74 19.01 13.93 9.07
CA VAL A 74 18.89 15.38 9.32
C VAL A 74 17.66 15.93 8.60
N LYS A 75 16.79 16.64 9.33
CA LYS A 75 15.61 17.34 8.78
C LYS A 75 15.83 18.85 8.76
N ILE A 76 15.58 19.49 7.62
CA ILE A 76 15.68 20.95 7.47
C ILE A 76 14.50 21.45 6.65
N TYR A 77 13.45 21.95 7.31
CA TYR A 77 12.21 22.35 6.65
C TYR A 77 11.98 23.86 6.74
N SER A 78 11.36 24.44 5.71
CA SER A 78 10.80 25.80 5.74
C SER A 78 9.96 25.99 7.02
N PRO A 79 10.03 27.16 7.68
CA PRO A 79 10.67 28.41 7.24
C PRO A 79 12.18 28.53 7.54
N VAL A 80 12.80 27.51 8.15
CA VAL A 80 14.20 27.57 8.59
C VAL A 80 15.19 26.95 7.60
N ALA A 81 14.72 26.49 6.43
CA ALA A 81 15.54 25.91 5.40
C ALA A 81 16.29 26.98 4.61
N THR A 82 17.24 27.65 5.26
CA THR A 82 18.16 28.62 4.62
C THR A 82 19.41 27.92 4.11
N TRP A 83 20.12 28.56 3.18
CA TRP A 83 21.39 28.01 2.69
C TRP A 83 22.44 27.82 3.78
N ASP A 84 22.50 28.73 4.76
CA ASP A 84 23.45 28.62 5.88
C ASP A 84 23.17 27.41 6.78
N VAL A 85 21.93 26.89 6.78
CA VAL A 85 21.56 25.66 7.49
C VAL A 85 21.73 24.43 6.59
N VAL A 86 21.35 24.53 5.31
CA VAL A 86 21.38 23.43 4.34
C VAL A 86 22.81 23.06 3.92
N LYS A 87 23.66 24.05 3.61
CA LYS A 87 25.04 23.83 3.16
C LYS A 87 25.87 22.95 4.10
N PRO A 88 25.97 23.23 5.42
CA PRO A 88 26.75 22.38 6.32
C PRO A 88 26.11 20.99 6.49
N ALA A 89 24.79 20.88 6.41
CA ALA A 89 24.11 19.59 6.48
C ALA A 89 24.41 18.70 5.28
N LEU A 90 24.53 19.26 4.07
CA LEU A 90 24.84 18.49 2.86
C LEU A 90 26.27 17.93 2.82
N GLN A 91 27.21 18.45 3.62
CA GLN A 91 28.59 17.93 3.63
C GLN A 91 28.62 16.47 4.05
N GLY A 92 29.17 15.60 3.20
CA GLY A 92 29.26 14.16 3.42
C GLY A 92 27.91 13.44 3.48
N ALA A 93 26.84 14.00 2.92
CA ALA A 93 25.57 13.29 2.81
C ALA A 93 25.68 12.15 1.79
N SER A 94 25.25 10.96 2.17
CA SER A 94 25.14 9.78 1.30
C SER A 94 23.81 9.74 0.55
N LEU A 95 22.76 10.28 1.18
CA LEU A 95 21.43 10.41 0.58
C LEU A 95 20.92 11.83 0.83
N VAL A 96 20.59 12.53 -0.25
CA VAL A 96 19.96 13.86 -0.20
C VAL A 96 18.55 13.73 -0.74
N ILE A 97 17.57 14.21 0.02
CA ILE A 97 16.17 14.25 -0.39
C ILE A 97 15.73 15.71 -0.35
N TYR A 98 15.27 16.24 -1.47
CA TYR A 98 14.79 17.61 -1.56
C TYR A 98 13.38 17.69 -2.12
N LEU A 99 12.53 18.45 -1.42
CA LEU A 99 11.19 18.81 -1.85
C LEU A 99 11.07 20.35 -1.81
N GLY A 100 10.65 20.97 -2.91
CA GLY A 100 10.47 22.42 -2.95
C GLY A 100 10.20 22.94 -4.37
N HIS A 101 10.34 24.25 -4.56
CA HIS A 101 10.26 24.82 -5.90
C HIS A 101 11.42 24.35 -6.78
N GLY A 102 11.09 23.75 -7.92
CA GLY A 102 12.05 23.48 -8.98
C GLY A 102 12.22 24.69 -9.88
N ASN A 103 13.46 25.02 -10.25
CA ASN A 103 13.79 26.08 -11.19
C ASN A 103 14.76 25.55 -12.25
N GLY A 104 14.36 24.50 -12.97
CA GLY A 104 15.21 23.86 -13.96
C GLY A 104 15.33 24.66 -15.26
N TRP A 105 16.32 24.31 -16.09
CA TRP A 105 16.46 24.87 -17.44
C TRP A 105 16.46 23.76 -18.50
N PRO A 106 15.76 23.90 -19.65
CA PRO A 106 14.94 25.05 -20.09
C PRO A 106 13.63 25.26 -19.33
N SER A 107 13.29 26.51 -19.03
CA SER A 107 12.01 26.92 -18.43
C SER A 107 11.46 28.19 -19.10
N PRO A 108 10.17 28.52 -18.93
CA PRO A 108 9.58 29.77 -19.47
C PRO A 108 10.13 31.04 -18.80
N TYR A 109 10.90 30.90 -17.71
CA TYR A 109 11.51 32.02 -17.00
C TYR A 109 12.80 32.50 -17.67
N THR A 110 13.24 33.69 -17.30
CA THR A 110 14.50 34.30 -17.79
C THR A 110 15.65 33.30 -17.74
N PHE A 111 16.33 33.16 -18.88
CA PHE A 111 17.53 32.34 -18.98
C PHE A 111 18.65 32.96 -18.15
N ASP A 112 19.25 32.14 -17.29
CA ASP A 112 20.42 32.48 -16.50
C ASP A 112 21.61 31.67 -17.06
N PRO A 113 22.48 32.28 -17.90
CA PRO A 113 23.57 31.55 -18.55
C PRO A 113 24.64 31.08 -17.57
N ALA A 114 24.67 31.64 -16.35
CA ALA A 114 25.57 31.21 -15.29
C ALA A 114 24.94 30.17 -14.35
N TYR A 115 23.67 29.81 -14.58
CA TYR A 115 22.91 28.85 -13.77
C TYR A 115 22.88 29.20 -12.27
N THR A 116 23.13 30.46 -11.89
CA THR A 116 23.19 30.90 -10.49
C THR A 116 21.88 30.69 -9.74
N THR A 117 20.76 30.68 -10.47
CA THR A 117 19.42 30.45 -9.96
C THR A 117 18.78 29.16 -10.48
N LYS A 118 19.41 28.48 -11.44
CA LYS A 118 18.84 27.33 -12.15
C LYS A 118 19.42 26.02 -11.67
N ASP A 119 18.64 24.94 -11.77
CA ASP A 119 19.12 23.56 -11.58
C ASP A 119 19.74 23.34 -10.20
N GLY A 120 19.02 23.76 -9.16
CA GLY A 120 19.43 23.65 -7.76
C GLY A 120 18.27 23.76 -6.77
N LEU A 121 18.49 24.38 -5.62
CA LEU A 121 17.53 24.39 -4.50
C LEU A 121 16.83 25.74 -4.34
N GLY A 122 15.50 25.73 -4.21
CA GLY A 122 14.71 26.86 -3.72
C GLY A 122 14.56 26.83 -2.19
N LEU A 123 15.16 27.79 -1.49
CA LEU A 123 15.30 27.80 -0.03
C LEU A 123 14.78 29.12 0.57
N ASN A 124 14.59 29.16 1.88
CA ASN A 124 14.24 30.40 2.57
C ASN A 124 15.44 31.37 2.51
N PRO A 125 15.25 32.66 2.19
CA PRO A 125 16.33 33.64 2.20
C PRO A 125 16.83 33.94 3.63
N THR A 126 15.94 33.82 4.62
CA THR A 126 16.22 33.99 6.05
C THR A 126 15.35 33.03 6.87
N ALA A 127 15.76 32.69 8.09
CA ALA A 127 15.07 31.69 8.92
C ALA A 127 13.67 32.13 9.39
N ASN A 128 13.32 33.41 9.24
CA ASN A 128 12.00 33.98 9.57
C ASN A 128 11.18 34.34 8.32
N GLY A 129 11.62 33.92 7.12
CA GLY A 129 11.02 34.33 5.84
C GLY A 129 9.64 33.73 5.53
N GLY A 130 9.12 32.87 6.41
CA GLY A 130 7.86 32.15 6.18
C GLY A 130 7.94 31.16 5.02
N ASP A 131 6.79 30.64 4.61
CA ASP A 131 6.67 29.59 3.58
C ASP A 131 6.52 30.13 2.16
N THR A 132 6.43 31.44 1.97
CA THR A 132 6.08 32.07 0.69
C THR A 132 7.27 32.70 -0.04
N THR A 133 8.37 32.97 0.66
CA THR A 133 9.53 33.67 0.08
C THR A 133 10.65 32.68 -0.23
N THR A 134 10.98 32.55 -1.51
CA THR A 134 12.00 31.61 -2.01
C THR A 134 13.19 32.36 -2.59
N LYS A 135 14.40 31.92 -2.26
CA LYS A 135 15.65 32.28 -2.92
C LYS A 135 16.25 31.02 -3.56
N TYR A 136 16.64 31.13 -4.82
CA TYR A 136 17.23 30.02 -5.57
C TYR A 136 18.75 29.98 -5.44
N TYR A 137 19.27 28.78 -5.23
CA TYR A 137 20.68 28.44 -5.14
C TYR A 137 20.96 27.40 -6.23
N GLY A 138 21.32 27.88 -7.42
CA GLY A 138 21.48 27.06 -8.60
C GLY A 138 22.80 26.28 -8.68
N GLU A 139 23.10 25.75 -9.86
CA GLU A 139 24.22 24.83 -10.11
C GLU A 139 25.56 25.25 -9.47
N PRO A 140 26.03 26.53 -9.55
CA PRO A 140 27.33 26.91 -8.96
C PRO A 140 27.38 26.78 -7.42
N TYR A 141 26.25 26.94 -6.73
CA TYR A 141 26.19 26.78 -5.28
C TYR A 141 26.38 25.32 -4.90
N LEU A 142 25.69 24.42 -5.60
CA LEU A 142 25.85 22.99 -5.41
C LEU A 142 27.26 22.53 -5.78
N ALA A 143 27.75 22.94 -6.95
CA ALA A 143 29.05 22.49 -7.45
C ALA A 143 30.24 22.93 -6.59
N ASN A 144 30.19 24.13 -5.99
CA ASN A 144 31.36 24.75 -5.38
C ASN A 144 31.32 24.83 -3.86
N GLU A 145 30.14 24.75 -3.23
CA GLU A 145 30.01 24.94 -1.78
C GLU A 145 29.63 23.68 -1.00
N ILE A 146 29.24 22.59 -1.69
CA ILE A 146 28.95 21.31 -1.04
C ILE A 146 29.80 20.18 -1.60
N LYS A 147 30.09 19.19 -0.73
CA LYS A 147 30.75 17.96 -1.09
C LYS A 147 30.00 16.79 -0.48
N LEU A 148 29.32 16.01 -1.31
CA LEU A 148 28.58 14.82 -0.92
C LEU A 148 29.54 13.66 -0.62
N ALA A 149 29.04 12.62 0.02
CA ALA A 149 29.80 11.38 0.20
C ALA A 149 30.07 10.72 -1.16
N PRO A 150 31.13 9.89 -1.29
CA PRO A 150 31.27 9.01 -2.44
C PRO A 150 29.99 8.21 -2.66
N ASN A 151 29.62 7.99 -3.93
CA ASN A 151 28.43 7.22 -4.31
C ASN A 151 27.10 7.82 -3.83
N ALA A 152 27.07 9.10 -3.46
CA ALA A 152 25.84 9.71 -2.96
C ALA A 152 24.72 9.68 -4.00
N VAL A 153 23.49 9.46 -3.53
CA VAL A 153 22.27 9.54 -4.33
C VAL A 153 21.48 10.78 -3.91
N VAL A 154 20.95 11.49 -4.91
CA VAL A 154 20.05 12.63 -4.71
C VAL A 154 18.65 12.25 -5.20
N ILE A 155 17.64 12.51 -4.39
CA ILE A 155 16.23 12.33 -4.73
C ILE A 155 15.56 13.71 -4.74
N LEU A 156 15.00 14.08 -5.88
CA LEU A 156 14.26 15.32 -6.11
C LEU A 156 12.76 14.97 -6.21
N ASN A 157 11.95 15.33 -5.22
CA ASN A 157 10.55 14.91 -5.16
C ASN A 157 9.58 16.10 -5.19
N HIS A 158 8.58 16.02 -6.08
CA HIS A 158 7.62 17.09 -6.36
C HIS A 158 8.26 18.41 -6.83
N LEU A 159 9.35 18.30 -7.60
CA LEU A 159 10.07 19.44 -8.18
C LEU A 159 9.67 19.62 -9.65
N CYS A 160 9.24 20.84 -10.01
CA CYS A 160 9.03 21.20 -11.41
C CYS A 160 10.36 21.14 -12.18
N TYR A 161 10.29 20.70 -13.44
CA TYR A 161 11.42 20.61 -14.37
C TYR A 161 12.46 19.52 -14.08
N ALA A 162 12.60 19.05 -12.83
CA ALA A 162 13.68 18.14 -12.45
C ALA A 162 13.64 16.79 -13.18
N SER A 163 12.45 16.20 -13.38
CA SER A 163 12.30 14.93 -14.12
C SER A 163 12.10 15.10 -15.62
N GLY A 164 12.18 16.34 -16.12
CA GLY A 164 11.82 16.72 -17.47
C GLY A 164 10.46 17.40 -17.57
N ASN A 165 9.57 17.21 -16.59
CA ASN A 165 8.20 17.75 -16.57
C ASN A 165 8.11 19.28 -16.68
N SER A 166 6.93 19.78 -17.05
CA SER A 166 6.57 21.20 -16.92
C SER A 166 5.94 21.50 -15.56
N GLU A 167 5.72 22.79 -15.28
CA GLU A 167 4.87 23.20 -14.16
C GLU A 167 3.41 22.74 -14.34
N PRO A 168 2.68 22.49 -13.24
CA PRO A 168 1.25 22.18 -13.30
C PRO A 168 0.48 23.21 -14.13
N GLY A 169 -0.29 22.74 -15.11
CA GLY A 169 -1.10 23.56 -16.00
C GLY A 169 -0.40 24.02 -17.29
N TYR A 170 0.89 23.74 -17.46
CA TYR A 170 1.59 23.93 -18.73
C TYR A 170 1.60 22.64 -19.56
N ALA A 171 1.76 22.80 -20.88
CA ALA A 171 1.89 21.67 -21.79
C ALA A 171 3.18 20.88 -21.50
N ASP A 172 3.12 19.59 -21.83
CA ASP A 172 4.30 18.74 -21.81
C ASP A 172 5.37 19.29 -22.77
N PRO A 173 6.65 19.26 -22.37
CA PRO A 173 7.73 19.68 -23.25
C PRO A 173 7.92 18.68 -24.39
N THR A 174 8.68 19.08 -25.41
CA THR A 174 9.25 18.13 -26.35
C THR A 174 10.24 17.19 -25.65
N LEU A 175 10.44 15.99 -26.19
CA LEU A 175 11.43 15.02 -25.69
C LEU A 175 12.83 15.63 -25.48
N ASP A 176 13.33 16.42 -26.45
CA ASP A 176 14.65 17.06 -26.35
C ASP A 176 14.76 18.00 -25.16
N VAL A 177 13.71 18.80 -24.91
CA VAL A 177 13.64 19.70 -23.75
C VAL A 177 13.56 18.90 -22.45
N ALA A 178 12.82 17.79 -22.42
CA ALA A 178 12.72 16.93 -21.25
C ALA A 178 14.08 16.30 -20.90
N MET A 179 14.77 15.72 -21.88
CA MET A 179 16.13 15.18 -21.71
C MET A 179 17.12 16.26 -21.27
N GLN A 180 17.05 17.45 -21.87
CA GLN A 180 17.93 18.57 -21.51
C GLN A 180 17.72 19.04 -20.08
N ARG A 181 16.47 19.07 -19.59
CA ARG A 181 16.14 19.39 -18.20
C ARG A 181 16.73 18.39 -17.22
N VAL A 182 16.52 17.09 -17.48
CA VAL A 182 17.09 16.01 -16.66
C VAL A 182 18.62 16.11 -16.63
N ASP A 183 19.23 16.32 -17.80
CA ASP A 183 20.68 16.47 -17.91
C ASP A 183 21.19 17.67 -17.10
N ASN A 184 20.56 18.84 -17.24
CA ASN A 184 20.97 20.06 -16.54
C ASN A 184 20.80 19.96 -15.02
N PHE A 185 19.67 19.44 -14.53
CA PHE A 185 19.38 19.38 -13.10
C PHE A 185 20.36 18.51 -12.33
N GLY A 186 20.92 17.46 -12.97
CA GLY A 186 21.92 16.59 -12.36
C GLY A 186 23.29 17.24 -12.15
N GLN A 187 23.66 18.25 -12.94
CA GLN A 187 25.06 18.69 -13.05
C GLN A 187 25.64 19.29 -11.77
N GLY A 188 24.85 20.07 -11.03
CA GLY A 188 25.28 20.64 -9.77
C GLY A 188 25.61 19.55 -8.75
N PHE A 189 24.78 18.50 -8.71
CA PHE A 189 24.94 17.37 -7.82
C PHE A 189 26.11 16.45 -8.22
N PHE A 190 26.32 16.20 -9.51
CA PHE A 190 27.48 15.44 -9.99
C PHE A 190 28.80 16.14 -9.64
N LYS A 191 28.87 17.47 -9.81
CA LYS A 191 30.04 18.26 -9.38
C LYS A 191 30.24 18.24 -7.87
N ALA A 192 29.15 18.16 -7.11
CA ALA A 192 29.18 17.97 -5.66
C ALA A 192 29.57 16.54 -5.22
N GLY A 193 29.64 15.56 -6.15
CA GLY A 193 30.05 14.18 -5.88
C GLY A 193 28.93 13.13 -5.87
N ALA A 194 27.70 13.48 -6.25
CA ALA A 194 26.64 12.49 -6.45
C ALA A 194 27.00 11.52 -7.58
N ALA A 195 26.65 10.25 -7.41
CA ALA A 195 26.76 9.22 -8.44
C ALA A 195 25.44 9.02 -9.21
N ALA A 196 24.30 9.37 -8.62
CA ALA A 196 23.00 9.35 -9.29
C ALA A 196 22.05 10.42 -8.74
N VAL A 197 21.17 10.90 -9.62
CA VAL A 197 20.05 11.78 -9.29
C VAL A 197 18.76 11.13 -9.79
N ILE A 198 17.83 10.89 -8.89
CA ILE A 198 16.48 10.41 -9.16
C ILE A 198 15.52 11.59 -9.00
N ALA A 199 14.65 11.81 -9.97
CA ALA A 199 13.61 12.84 -9.89
C ALA A 199 12.22 12.23 -10.07
N GLU A 200 11.35 12.44 -9.09
CA GLU A 200 9.96 11.98 -9.05
C GLU A 200 9.06 13.21 -8.86
N ALA A 201 8.53 13.75 -9.96
CA ALA A 201 7.68 14.95 -9.94
C ALA A 201 6.29 14.67 -9.35
N GLN A 202 5.88 13.40 -9.35
CA GLN A 202 4.66 12.91 -8.73
C GLN A 202 5.02 11.76 -7.78
N GLY A 203 4.06 11.36 -6.95
CA GLY A 203 4.25 10.15 -6.16
C GLY A 203 5.14 10.27 -4.92
N GLY A 204 5.23 9.17 -4.19
CA GLY A 204 5.98 9.07 -2.93
C GLY A 204 7.29 8.30 -3.09
N ILE A 205 8.33 8.74 -2.39
CA ILE A 205 9.70 8.19 -2.51
C ILE A 205 10.08 7.18 -1.41
N THR A 206 9.13 6.76 -0.58
CA THR A 206 9.41 5.83 0.53
C THR A 206 9.87 4.45 0.05
N GLY A 207 9.41 3.99 -1.11
CA GLY A 207 9.90 2.75 -1.72
C GLY A 207 11.38 2.84 -2.10
N ILE A 208 11.77 3.94 -2.76
CA ILE A 208 13.16 4.25 -3.13
C ILE A 208 14.06 4.27 -1.89
N ILE A 209 13.65 4.94 -0.81
CA ILE A 209 14.42 5.00 0.44
C ILE A 209 14.58 3.60 1.03
N ARG A 210 13.50 2.81 1.10
CA ARG A 210 13.57 1.45 1.62
C ARG A 210 14.57 0.62 0.83
N ASP A 211 14.40 0.56 -0.49
CA ASP A 211 15.18 -0.32 -1.34
C ASP A 211 16.66 0.08 -1.36
N LEU A 212 16.97 1.38 -1.24
CA LEU A 212 18.34 1.88 -1.07
C LEU A 212 19.04 1.27 0.15
N PHE A 213 18.31 1.05 1.25
CA PHE A 213 18.88 0.52 2.49
C PHE A 213 18.74 -1.00 2.63
N THR A 214 17.79 -1.65 1.96
CA THR A 214 17.46 -3.06 2.20
C THR A 214 17.88 -4.01 1.09
N THR A 215 18.31 -3.51 -0.06
CA THR A 215 18.67 -4.33 -1.23
C THR A 215 20.16 -4.21 -1.60
N GLN A 216 20.62 -5.04 -2.54
CA GLN A 216 21.94 -4.96 -3.19
C GLN A 216 21.80 -4.87 -4.72
N GLN A 217 20.73 -4.24 -5.18
CA GLN A 217 20.46 -4.10 -6.62
C GLN A 217 21.10 -2.83 -7.19
N SER A 218 21.11 -2.72 -8.51
CA SER A 218 21.54 -1.48 -9.17
C SER A 218 20.52 -0.35 -8.92
N ILE A 219 20.96 0.91 -8.94
CA ILE A 219 20.05 2.05 -8.81
C ILE A 219 19.03 2.09 -9.94
N LEU A 220 19.40 1.63 -11.14
CA LEU A 220 18.47 1.52 -12.26
C LEU A 220 17.38 0.48 -11.99
N ASP A 221 17.72 -0.70 -11.47
CA ASP A 221 16.73 -1.73 -11.12
C ASP A 221 15.86 -1.27 -9.96
N LEU A 222 16.45 -0.63 -8.94
CA LEU A 222 15.69 0.02 -7.86
C LEU A 222 14.68 1.02 -8.41
N TRP A 223 15.06 1.84 -9.39
CA TRP A 223 14.16 2.81 -9.99
C TRP A 223 13.05 2.13 -10.81
N ARG A 224 13.35 1.03 -11.50
CA ARG A 224 12.36 0.23 -12.27
C ARG A 224 11.37 -0.54 -11.40
N THR A 225 11.75 -0.92 -10.19
CA THR A 225 10.87 -1.68 -9.28
C THR A 225 9.87 -0.81 -8.52
N GLN A 226 9.90 0.51 -8.70
CA GLN A 226 8.94 1.41 -8.07
C GLN A 226 7.56 1.29 -8.71
N TYR A 227 6.52 1.57 -7.92
CA TYR A 227 5.11 1.37 -8.29
C TYR A 227 4.63 2.25 -9.46
N ASP A 228 5.35 3.34 -9.74
CA ASP A 228 5.08 4.31 -10.80
C ASP A 228 5.89 4.02 -12.08
N TYR A 229 6.45 2.81 -12.22
CA TYR A 229 7.03 2.35 -13.48
C TYR A 229 5.96 2.06 -14.54
N ASN A 230 5.95 2.89 -15.58
CA ASN A 230 5.01 2.89 -16.69
C ASN A 230 5.41 1.92 -17.81
N GLY A 231 6.68 1.49 -17.86
CA GLY A 231 7.18 0.58 -18.89
C GLY A 231 7.43 1.24 -20.25
N ASN A 232 7.43 2.57 -20.30
CA ASN A 232 7.75 3.36 -21.49
C ASN A 232 9.20 3.87 -21.46
N GLU A 233 10.06 3.17 -20.71
CA GLU A 233 11.44 3.57 -20.48
C GLU A 233 12.23 3.72 -21.78
N PHE A 234 12.98 4.83 -21.88
CA PHE A 234 14.07 4.97 -22.83
C PHE A 234 15.28 5.59 -22.13
N SER A 235 16.44 5.43 -22.74
CA SER A 235 17.71 5.98 -22.24
C SER A 235 18.33 6.97 -23.22
N PHE A 236 19.19 7.84 -22.69
CA PHE A 236 19.99 8.79 -23.43
C PHE A 236 21.33 9.01 -22.74
N THR A 237 22.34 9.45 -23.49
CA THR A 237 23.65 9.82 -22.91
C THR A 237 23.58 11.28 -22.46
N SER A 238 24.05 11.56 -21.24
CA SER A 238 24.19 12.94 -20.76
C SER A 238 25.16 13.71 -21.66
N MET A 239 24.73 14.88 -22.14
CA MET A 239 25.57 15.76 -22.97
C MET A 239 26.60 16.49 -22.12
N ARG A 240 26.25 16.82 -20.88
CA ARG A 240 27.10 17.60 -19.97
C ARG A 240 28.03 16.73 -19.11
N SER A 241 27.70 15.45 -18.94
CA SER A 241 28.50 14.45 -18.21
C SER A 241 28.48 13.11 -18.96
N PRO A 242 29.28 12.92 -20.03
CA PRO A 242 29.18 11.74 -20.91
C PRO A 242 29.40 10.36 -20.26
N ALA A 243 29.93 10.31 -19.04
CA ALA A 243 30.03 9.08 -18.25
C ALA A 243 28.69 8.64 -17.63
N ASN A 244 27.69 9.52 -17.62
CA ASN A 244 26.37 9.28 -17.04
C ASN A 244 25.35 8.96 -18.13
N SER A 245 24.44 8.04 -17.81
CA SER A 245 23.27 7.73 -18.62
C SER A 245 22.04 8.31 -17.96
N GLY A 246 21.17 8.91 -18.77
CA GLY A 246 19.84 9.34 -18.39
C GLY A 246 18.80 8.31 -18.80
N PHE A 247 17.79 8.13 -17.98
CA PHE A 247 16.64 7.24 -18.16
C PHE A 247 15.38 8.03 -17.82
N MET A 248 14.34 7.85 -18.63
CA MET A 248 13.04 8.47 -18.42
C MET A 248 11.97 7.44 -18.74
N ASP A 249 10.88 7.48 -17.99
CA ASP A 249 9.78 6.52 -18.10
C ASP A 249 8.45 7.28 -18.14
N PRO A 250 8.13 7.90 -19.30
CA PRO A 250 6.96 8.77 -19.45
C PRO A 250 5.64 8.03 -19.25
N ASP A 251 4.63 8.74 -18.74
CA ASP A 251 3.26 8.19 -18.59
C ASP A 251 2.61 7.83 -19.93
N GLY A 252 3.06 8.45 -21.03
CA GLY A 252 2.56 8.17 -22.38
C GLY A 252 3.57 8.48 -23.48
N THR A 253 3.32 7.95 -24.68
CA THR A 253 4.21 8.16 -25.83
C THR A 253 3.55 9.08 -26.86
N PRO A 254 3.94 10.38 -26.98
CA PRO A 254 4.85 11.17 -26.14
C PRO A 254 4.12 12.04 -25.08
N GLY A 255 4.61 12.08 -23.84
CA GLY A 255 4.15 13.00 -22.80
C GLY A 255 4.36 12.47 -21.38
N GLY A 256 4.05 13.27 -20.35
CA GLY A 256 4.08 12.83 -18.96
C GLY A 256 5.47 12.47 -18.42
N TYR A 257 6.47 13.32 -18.65
CA TYR A 257 7.85 13.13 -18.17
C TYR A 257 7.99 13.38 -16.65
N TYR A 258 7.31 12.59 -15.83
CA TYR A 258 7.26 12.82 -14.38
C TYR A 258 8.33 12.09 -13.60
N ARG A 259 9.04 11.14 -14.22
CA ARG A 259 10.09 10.37 -13.57
C ARG A 259 11.34 10.21 -14.42
N SER A 260 12.50 10.35 -13.79
CA SER A 260 13.79 10.18 -14.45
C SER A 260 14.88 9.74 -13.47
N LEU A 261 15.86 9.02 -13.99
CA LEU A 261 17.13 8.71 -13.34
C LEU A 261 18.26 9.22 -14.22
N ILE A 262 19.26 9.89 -13.65
CA ILE A 262 20.49 10.21 -14.37
C ILE A 262 21.72 9.96 -13.50
N GLY A 263 22.74 9.31 -14.05
CA GLY A 263 23.98 8.99 -13.33
C GLY A 263 24.59 7.67 -13.74
N ASN A 264 25.22 6.99 -12.79
CA ASN A 264 25.69 5.62 -12.94
C ASN A 264 24.51 4.64 -12.69
N PRO A 265 23.97 3.97 -13.73
CA PRO A 265 22.87 3.03 -13.56
C PRO A 265 23.26 1.80 -12.75
N ASP A 266 24.54 1.39 -12.84
CA ASP A 266 25.08 0.18 -12.22
C ASP A 266 25.52 0.39 -10.76
N LEU A 267 25.36 1.60 -10.23
CA LEU A 267 25.65 1.89 -8.83
C LEU A 267 24.82 0.97 -7.94
N LEU A 268 25.45 0.25 -7.01
CA LEU A 268 24.72 -0.63 -6.10
C LEU A 268 24.17 0.17 -4.92
N THR A 269 22.97 -0.19 -4.48
CA THR A 269 22.33 0.38 -3.27
C THR A 269 23.22 0.25 -2.02
N SER A 270 23.99 -0.83 -1.91
CA SER A 270 24.96 -1.06 -0.83
C SER A 270 26.13 -0.07 -0.84
N ASP A 271 26.54 0.41 -2.01
CA ASP A 271 27.63 1.38 -2.15
C ASP A 271 27.22 2.78 -1.68
N VAL A 272 25.90 3.06 -1.69
CA VAL A 272 25.30 4.32 -1.22
C VAL A 272 25.17 4.31 0.30
N THR A 273 24.65 3.21 0.85
CA THR A 273 24.22 3.14 2.26
C THR A 273 25.23 2.45 3.17
N GLY A 274 26.29 1.84 2.64
CA GLY A 274 27.34 1.18 3.41
C GLY A 274 26.86 -0.08 4.15
N ASN A 275 25.70 -0.64 3.78
CA ASN A 275 25.16 -1.83 4.43
C ASN A 275 25.93 -3.09 4.02
N ALA A 276 26.55 -3.72 5.03
CA ALA A 276 27.01 -5.10 4.99
C ALA A 276 25.82 -6.04 5.22
N ILE A 277 25.00 -6.27 4.22
CA ILE A 277 24.22 -7.51 4.20
C ILE A 277 25.16 -8.59 3.67
N THR A 278 25.79 -9.33 4.57
CA THR A 278 26.51 -10.54 4.20
C THR A 278 25.57 -11.45 3.44
N SER A 279 25.98 -11.79 2.22
CA SER A 279 25.41 -12.85 1.39
C SER A 279 24.98 -14.04 2.25
N GLY A 280 23.67 -14.18 2.39
CA GLY A 280 23.04 -15.29 3.07
C GLY A 280 21.81 -15.67 2.28
N ALA A 281 22.01 -16.24 1.09
CA ALA A 281 21.06 -17.18 0.53
C ALA A 281 20.89 -18.30 1.55
N SER A 282 19.96 -18.10 2.48
CA SER A 282 19.53 -19.10 3.43
C SER A 282 18.12 -19.46 3.00
N SER A 283 17.95 -20.70 2.58
CA SER A 283 16.64 -21.36 2.58
C SER A 283 15.94 -21.12 3.92
N PRO A 284 14.61 -21.05 3.95
CA PRO A 284 13.86 -20.48 5.05
C PRO A 284 14.07 -21.31 6.32
N THR A 285 14.90 -20.81 7.23
CA THR A 285 14.85 -21.25 8.62
C THR A 285 13.77 -20.44 9.31
N SER A 286 12.61 -21.09 9.46
CA SER A 286 11.53 -20.84 10.43
C SER A 286 11.78 -19.63 11.35
N GLN A 287 11.49 -18.43 10.84
CA GLN A 287 11.18 -17.28 11.68
C GLN A 287 9.93 -17.67 12.48
N ALA A 288 9.87 -17.34 13.77
CA ALA A 288 8.61 -17.42 14.51
C ALA A 288 7.52 -16.73 13.65
N PRO A 289 6.35 -17.35 13.48
CA PRO A 289 5.39 -16.92 12.46
C PRO A 289 5.12 -15.43 12.61
N SER A 290 5.36 -14.66 11.55
CA SER A 290 5.04 -13.24 11.54
C SER A 290 3.55 -13.11 11.85
N THR A 291 3.21 -12.50 12.98
CA THR A 291 1.81 -12.27 13.36
C THR A 291 1.12 -11.28 12.41
N VAL A 292 1.87 -10.64 11.50
CA VAL A 292 1.33 -9.84 10.40
C VAL A 292 1.88 -10.35 9.06
N THR A 293 1.01 -10.86 8.19
CA THR A 293 1.35 -11.35 6.84
C THR A 293 0.81 -10.39 5.78
N ARG A 294 1.59 -10.09 4.74
CA ARG A 294 1.12 -9.29 3.60
C ARG A 294 0.72 -10.20 2.43
N LEU A 295 -0.44 -9.95 1.83
CA LEU A 295 -0.88 -10.54 0.56
C LEU A 295 -0.95 -9.44 -0.50
N ALA A 296 -0.07 -9.51 -1.49
CA ALA A 296 0.07 -8.50 -2.54
C ALA A 296 0.63 -9.13 -3.82
N GLY A 297 0.33 -8.51 -4.97
CA GLY A 297 0.96 -8.77 -6.25
C GLY A 297 1.50 -7.48 -6.89
N SER A 298 2.00 -7.57 -8.12
CA SER A 298 2.53 -6.44 -8.90
C SER A 298 1.47 -5.40 -9.25
N ASP A 299 0.20 -5.81 -9.31
CA ASP A 299 -0.96 -4.97 -9.59
C ASP A 299 -2.19 -5.50 -8.80
N LEU A 300 -3.35 -4.87 -9.01
CA LEU A 300 -4.61 -5.25 -8.35
C LEU A 300 -5.08 -6.66 -8.74
N TYR A 301 -4.80 -7.11 -9.97
CA TYR A 301 -5.19 -8.44 -10.46
C TYR A 301 -4.33 -9.51 -9.79
N ALA A 302 -3.02 -9.32 -9.78
CA ALA A 302 -2.06 -10.18 -9.09
C ALA A 302 -2.30 -10.19 -7.58
N THR A 303 -2.72 -9.07 -6.98
CA THR A 303 -3.12 -9.02 -5.57
C THR A 303 -4.37 -9.86 -5.32
N SER A 304 -5.43 -9.74 -6.15
CA SER A 304 -6.62 -10.60 -6.03
C SER A 304 -6.27 -12.10 -6.16
N SER A 305 -5.38 -12.44 -7.10
CA SER A 305 -4.88 -13.81 -7.25
C SER A 305 -4.06 -14.29 -6.04
N ALA A 306 -3.22 -13.44 -5.45
CA ALA A 306 -2.45 -13.78 -4.26
C ALA A 306 -3.35 -14.00 -3.03
N ILE A 307 -4.39 -13.16 -2.87
CA ILE A 307 -5.42 -13.33 -1.84
C ILE A 307 -6.13 -14.66 -2.00
N SER A 308 -6.50 -15.00 -3.24
CA SER A 308 -7.14 -16.29 -3.55
C SER A 308 -6.21 -17.48 -3.26
N ALA A 309 -4.96 -17.40 -3.73
CA ALA A 309 -3.96 -18.45 -3.57
C ALA A 309 -3.67 -18.80 -2.11
N ALA A 310 -3.66 -17.79 -1.23
CA ALA A 310 -3.43 -17.96 0.20
C ALA A 310 -4.62 -18.59 0.95
N ASN A 311 -5.84 -18.48 0.43
CA ASN A 311 -7.07 -18.77 1.19
C ASN A 311 -7.93 -19.90 0.60
N PHE A 312 -7.76 -20.25 -0.67
CA PHE A 312 -8.60 -21.26 -1.33
C PHE A 312 -7.76 -22.40 -1.91
N ALA A 313 -8.15 -23.62 -1.55
CA ALA A 313 -7.63 -24.84 -2.16
C ALA A 313 -8.25 -25.05 -3.56
N PRO A 314 -7.56 -25.77 -4.46
CA PRO A 314 -8.13 -26.17 -5.74
C PRO A 314 -9.46 -26.95 -5.61
N GLY A 315 -10.35 -26.81 -6.59
CA GLY A 315 -11.67 -27.43 -6.64
C GLY A 315 -12.80 -26.60 -6.05
N VAL A 316 -12.66 -25.26 -6.01
CA VAL A 316 -13.68 -24.39 -5.42
C VAL A 316 -15.04 -24.55 -6.12
N PRO A 317 -16.17 -24.55 -5.40
CA PRO A 317 -17.50 -24.67 -6.00
C PRO A 317 -17.84 -23.52 -6.96
N VAL A 318 -17.32 -22.33 -6.69
CA VAL A 318 -17.53 -21.14 -7.51
C VAL A 318 -16.33 -20.20 -7.40
N ALA A 319 -15.94 -19.60 -8.52
CA ALA A 319 -15.10 -18.41 -8.54
C ALA A 319 -15.94 -17.23 -9.06
N TYR A 320 -15.88 -16.11 -8.36
CA TYR A 320 -16.52 -14.87 -8.77
C TYR A 320 -15.51 -14.00 -9.51
N VAL A 321 -15.95 -13.36 -10.59
CA VAL A 321 -15.12 -12.48 -11.41
C VAL A 321 -15.79 -11.12 -11.49
N ALA A 322 -15.04 -10.07 -11.18
CA ALA A 322 -15.49 -8.68 -11.28
C ALA A 322 -14.44 -7.82 -11.98
N THR A 323 -14.84 -6.65 -12.47
CA THR A 323 -13.87 -5.68 -12.98
C THR A 323 -13.02 -5.12 -11.85
N GLY A 324 -11.73 -4.94 -12.10
CA GLY A 324 -10.82 -4.24 -11.20
C GLY A 324 -10.92 -2.72 -11.26
N LEU A 325 -11.69 -2.17 -12.21
CA LEU A 325 -11.67 -0.75 -12.56
C LEU A 325 -12.93 0.02 -12.14
N ASP A 326 -14.03 -0.66 -11.82
CA ASP A 326 -15.27 -0.03 -11.35
C ASP A 326 -15.92 -0.85 -10.22
N PHE A 327 -16.23 -0.19 -9.11
CA PHE A 327 -16.64 -0.83 -7.85
C PHE A 327 -18.12 -1.21 -7.70
N PRO A 328 -19.12 -0.51 -8.29
CA PRO A 328 -20.52 -0.61 -7.84
C PRO A 328 -21.12 -2.01 -7.95
N ASP A 329 -20.81 -2.72 -9.04
CA ASP A 329 -21.32 -4.07 -9.27
C ASP A 329 -20.55 -5.12 -8.45
N ALA A 330 -19.30 -4.84 -8.09
CA ALA A 330 -18.44 -5.78 -7.38
C ALA A 330 -18.71 -5.83 -5.87
N LEU A 331 -19.17 -4.73 -5.26
CA LEU A 331 -19.36 -4.62 -3.81
C LEU A 331 -20.41 -5.59 -3.25
N ALA A 332 -21.57 -5.72 -3.90
CA ALA A 332 -22.56 -6.72 -3.52
C ALA A 332 -22.02 -8.15 -3.74
N GLY A 333 -21.12 -8.30 -4.72
CA GLY A 333 -20.35 -9.51 -4.98
C GLY A 333 -19.48 -9.97 -3.81
N ALA A 334 -18.88 -9.06 -3.04
CA ALA A 334 -18.04 -9.44 -1.88
C ALA A 334 -18.81 -10.23 -0.82
N ALA A 335 -20.05 -9.82 -0.52
CA ALA A 335 -20.91 -10.56 0.39
C ALA A 335 -21.29 -11.95 -0.19
N LEU A 336 -21.49 -12.05 -1.51
CA LEU A 336 -21.71 -13.34 -2.18
C LEU A 336 -20.49 -14.25 -2.13
N GLY A 337 -19.29 -13.72 -2.38
CA GLY A 337 -18.03 -14.48 -2.30
C GLY A 337 -17.84 -15.09 -0.91
N ALA A 338 -18.13 -14.29 0.12
CA ALA A 338 -18.06 -14.70 1.52
C ALA A 338 -19.04 -15.84 1.87
N GLY A 339 -20.33 -15.68 1.59
CA GLY A 339 -21.35 -16.68 1.97
C GLY A 339 -21.22 -18.02 1.23
N TRP A 340 -20.62 -18.02 0.03
CA TRP A 340 -20.50 -19.22 -0.81
C TRP A 340 -19.07 -19.78 -0.90
N ASN A 341 -18.17 -19.29 -0.04
CA ASN A 341 -16.77 -19.70 0.03
C ASN A 341 -16.06 -19.70 -1.34
N GLY A 342 -16.24 -18.63 -2.11
CA GLY A 342 -15.65 -18.46 -3.44
C GLY A 342 -14.75 -17.23 -3.51
N PRO A 343 -13.55 -17.33 -4.13
CA PRO A 343 -12.70 -16.17 -4.34
C PRO A 343 -13.36 -15.16 -5.28
N ILE A 344 -13.04 -13.88 -5.08
CA ILE A 344 -13.24 -12.84 -6.09
C ILE A 344 -11.91 -12.61 -6.79
N LEU A 345 -11.90 -12.84 -8.10
CA LEU A 345 -10.78 -12.53 -8.98
C LEU A 345 -11.11 -11.34 -9.86
N LEU A 346 -10.11 -10.52 -10.14
CA LEU A 346 -10.29 -9.31 -10.92
C LEU A 346 -9.89 -9.53 -12.38
N VAL A 347 -10.65 -8.89 -13.27
CA VAL A 347 -10.38 -8.83 -14.72
C VAL A 347 -10.45 -7.39 -15.20
N THR A 348 -9.92 -7.14 -16.40
CA THR A 348 -10.19 -5.87 -17.08
C THR A 348 -11.54 -5.96 -17.80
N PRO A 349 -12.08 -4.85 -18.33
CA PRO A 349 -13.30 -4.88 -19.12
C PRO A 349 -13.21 -5.74 -20.38
N THR A 350 -12.02 -5.97 -20.93
CA THR A 350 -11.83 -6.60 -22.24
C THR A 350 -10.97 -7.87 -22.22
N GLU A 351 -10.23 -8.14 -21.15
CA GLU A 351 -9.31 -9.28 -21.06
C GLU A 351 -9.28 -9.91 -19.67
N VAL A 352 -8.86 -11.17 -19.63
CA VAL A 352 -8.52 -11.89 -18.40
C VAL A 352 -7.00 -11.76 -18.21
N PRO A 353 -6.51 -11.02 -17.20
CA PRO A 353 -5.08 -10.85 -16.96
C PRO A 353 -4.36 -12.20 -16.76
N ALA A 354 -3.05 -12.22 -17.05
CA ALA A 354 -2.25 -13.44 -16.93
C ALA A 354 -2.23 -14.00 -15.50
N SER A 355 -2.18 -13.12 -14.48
CA SER A 355 -2.25 -13.49 -13.07
C SER A 355 -3.60 -14.12 -12.68
N THR A 356 -4.70 -13.59 -13.23
CA THR A 356 -6.05 -14.16 -13.05
C THR A 356 -6.20 -15.50 -13.76
N THR A 357 -5.64 -15.61 -14.97
CA THR A 357 -5.60 -16.86 -15.75
C THR A 357 -4.86 -17.96 -14.99
N ALA A 358 -3.65 -17.68 -14.48
CA ALA A 358 -2.86 -18.62 -13.73
C ALA A 358 -3.59 -19.11 -12.46
N GLU A 359 -4.28 -18.18 -11.80
CA GLU A 359 -5.04 -18.50 -10.60
C GLU A 359 -6.30 -19.34 -10.89
N LEU A 360 -7.03 -19.05 -11.97
CA LEU A 360 -8.16 -19.89 -12.41
C LEU A 360 -7.72 -21.32 -12.75
N ILE A 361 -6.56 -21.48 -13.38
CA ILE A 361 -5.96 -22.80 -13.65
C ILE A 361 -5.66 -23.53 -12.35
N ARG A 362 -5.08 -22.84 -11.36
CA ARG A 362 -4.77 -23.43 -10.04
C ARG A 362 -6.05 -23.80 -9.28
N LEU A 363 -7.03 -22.89 -9.24
CA LEU A 363 -8.28 -23.02 -8.50
C LEU A 363 -9.19 -24.11 -9.05
N ARG A 364 -9.18 -24.37 -10.36
CA ARG A 364 -10.08 -25.34 -11.02
C ARG A 364 -11.56 -25.17 -10.56
N PRO A 365 -12.17 -23.99 -10.75
CA PRO A 365 -13.51 -23.72 -10.25
C PRO A 365 -14.57 -24.59 -10.96
N GLN A 366 -15.55 -25.10 -10.20
CA GLN A 366 -16.64 -25.90 -10.77
C GLN A 366 -17.58 -25.07 -11.66
N ARG A 367 -17.74 -23.77 -11.36
CA ARG A 367 -18.41 -22.78 -12.21
C ARG A 367 -17.81 -21.39 -11.97
N ILE A 368 -17.99 -20.49 -12.93
CA ILE A 368 -17.55 -19.10 -12.81
C ILE A 368 -18.76 -18.17 -12.89
N VAL A 369 -18.81 -17.16 -12.02
CA VAL A 369 -19.87 -16.12 -12.01
C VAL A 369 -19.23 -14.77 -12.28
N VAL A 370 -19.58 -14.16 -13.39
CA VAL A 370 -19.21 -12.78 -13.71
C VAL A 370 -20.22 -11.81 -13.12
N LEU A 371 -19.70 -10.82 -12.42
CA LEU A 371 -20.43 -9.79 -11.72
C LEU A 371 -20.37 -8.48 -12.53
N GLY A 372 -21.54 -7.95 -12.87
CA GLY A 372 -21.67 -6.72 -13.62
C GLY A 372 -21.99 -6.92 -15.10
N GLY A 373 -22.50 -5.84 -15.72
CA GLY A 373 -22.98 -5.82 -17.09
C GLY A 373 -21.87 -5.93 -18.15
N THR A 374 -22.27 -6.03 -19.42
CA THR A 374 -21.34 -6.10 -20.57
C THR A 374 -20.48 -4.84 -20.74
N GLY A 375 -20.95 -3.69 -20.23
CA GLY A 375 -20.19 -2.44 -20.25
C GLY A 375 -19.03 -2.38 -19.25
N VAL A 376 -18.98 -3.26 -18.24
CA VAL A 376 -17.90 -3.32 -17.25
C VAL A 376 -17.07 -4.59 -17.34
N VAL A 377 -17.66 -5.70 -17.79
CA VAL A 377 -16.95 -6.94 -18.15
C VAL A 377 -17.54 -7.46 -19.46
N GLY A 378 -16.81 -7.31 -20.56
CA GLY A 378 -17.28 -7.63 -21.91
C GLY A 378 -17.52 -9.12 -22.13
N ASP A 379 -18.35 -9.47 -23.11
CA ASP A 379 -18.68 -10.87 -23.41
C ASP A 379 -17.48 -11.69 -23.90
N ALA A 380 -16.47 -11.04 -24.49
CA ALA A 380 -15.20 -11.67 -24.82
C ALA A 380 -14.49 -12.24 -23.57
N VAL A 381 -14.56 -11.53 -22.44
CA VAL A 381 -14.02 -12.01 -21.17
C VAL A 381 -14.76 -13.26 -20.71
N LEU A 382 -16.10 -13.29 -20.80
CA LEU A 382 -16.90 -14.48 -20.44
C LEU A 382 -16.55 -15.69 -21.30
N ALA A 383 -16.40 -15.49 -22.61
CA ALA A 383 -16.00 -16.53 -23.53
C ALA A 383 -14.60 -17.07 -23.18
N ASN A 384 -13.66 -16.19 -22.86
CA ASN A 384 -12.31 -16.56 -22.44
C ASN A 384 -12.29 -17.28 -21.09
N LEU A 385 -13.23 -16.98 -20.18
CA LEU A 385 -13.34 -17.67 -18.90
C LEU A 385 -13.86 -19.10 -19.02
N ALA A 386 -14.61 -19.42 -20.08
CA ALA A 386 -15.27 -20.72 -20.24
C ALA A 386 -14.31 -21.91 -20.28
N VAL A 387 -13.06 -21.70 -20.69
CA VAL A 387 -12.05 -22.76 -20.75
C VAL A 387 -11.59 -23.24 -19.37
N TYR A 388 -11.83 -22.46 -18.31
CA TYR A 388 -11.35 -22.77 -16.96
C TYR A 388 -12.37 -23.52 -16.10
N THR A 389 -13.54 -23.86 -16.64
CA THR A 389 -14.60 -24.52 -15.88
C THR A 389 -15.51 -25.38 -16.75
N SER A 390 -15.99 -26.50 -16.20
CA SER A 390 -16.94 -27.39 -16.88
C SER A 390 -18.40 -27.11 -16.52
N GLY A 391 -18.69 -26.42 -15.40
CA GLY A 391 -20.05 -26.06 -14.98
C GLY A 391 -20.57 -24.76 -15.57
N GLY A 392 -19.80 -24.15 -16.47
CA GLY A 392 -20.19 -22.97 -17.23
C GLY A 392 -19.87 -21.62 -16.57
N VAL A 393 -20.00 -20.57 -17.37
CA VAL A 393 -19.83 -19.18 -16.96
C VAL A 393 -21.19 -18.50 -16.99
N THR A 394 -21.58 -17.87 -15.88
CA THR A 394 -22.86 -17.16 -15.77
C THR A 394 -22.63 -15.70 -15.43
N ARG A 395 -23.53 -14.82 -15.86
CA ARG A 395 -23.47 -13.38 -15.53
C ARG A 395 -24.59 -13.02 -14.57
N LEU A 396 -24.24 -12.28 -13.52
CA LEU A 396 -25.21 -11.61 -12.64
C LEU A 396 -25.06 -10.09 -12.83
N ALA A 397 -26.04 -9.47 -13.47
CA ALA A 397 -26.02 -8.06 -13.82
C ALA A 397 -27.43 -7.48 -13.94
N GLY A 398 -27.57 -6.20 -13.61
CA GLY A 398 -28.77 -5.42 -13.88
C GLY A 398 -28.46 -4.18 -14.72
N LEU A 399 -29.50 -3.38 -15.01
CA LEU A 399 -29.36 -2.14 -15.79
C LEU A 399 -28.51 -1.06 -15.10
N ASN A 400 -28.31 -1.18 -13.79
CA ASN A 400 -27.49 -0.31 -12.97
C ASN A 400 -27.08 -1.07 -11.69
N ARG A 401 -26.18 -0.49 -10.90
CA ARG A 401 -25.69 -1.04 -9.62
C ARG A 401 -26.76 -1.51 -8.64
N TYR A 402 -27.90 -0.83 -8.58
CA TYR A 402 -29.02 -1.20 -7.69
C TYR A 402 -29.69 -2.47 -8.18
N ALA A 403 -29.93 -2.54 -9.49
CA ALA A 403 -30.48 -3.72 -10.14
C ALA A 403 -29.48 -4.89 -10.10
N THR A 404 -28.19 -4.66 -10.29
CA THR A 404 -27.15 -5.69 -10.15
C THR A 404 -27.14 -6.29 -8.75
N ALA A 405 -27.14 -5.47 -7.69
CA ALA A 405 -27.23 -5.95 -6.31
C ALA A 405 -28.52 -6.74 -6.04
N ALA A 406 -29.66 -6.29 -6.58
CA ALA A 406 -30.91 -7.01 -6.47
C ALA A 406 -30.89 -8.36 -7.22
N THR A 407 -30.31 -8.41 -8.44
CA THR A 407 -30.14 -9.65 -9.22
C THR A 407 -29.24 -10.65 -8.51
N MET A 408 -28.12 -10.17 -7.94
CA MET A 408 -27.23 -10.98 -7.11
C MET A 408 -27.95 -11.55 -5.90
N SER A 409 -28.72 -10.71 -5.21
CA SER A 409 -29.50 -11.14 -4.06
C SER A 409 -30.55 -12.20 -4.44
N ALA A 410 -31.31 -11.96 -5.52
CA ALA A 410 -32.34 -12.87 -6.02
C ALA A 410 -31.79 -14.25 -6.45
N ALA A 411 -30.57 -14.27 -6.99
CA ALA A 411 -29.92 -15.52 -7.42
C ALA A 411 -29.42 -16.37 -6.24
N ASN A 412 -29.21 -15.78 -5.06
CA ASN A 412 -28.48 -16.43 -3.97
C ASN A 412 -29.25 -16.52 -2.64
N PHE A 413 -30.31 -15.73 -2.44
CA PHE A 413 -31.04 -15.68 -1.18
C PHE A 413 -32.54 -15.92 -1.36
N GLY A 414 -33.12 -16.79 -0.54
CA GLY A 414 -34.57 -16.99 -0.43
C GLY A 414 -35.25 -15.93 0.46
N PRO A 415 -36.59 -15.95 0.55
CA PRO A 415 -37.32 -15.15 1.54
C PRO A 415 -36.98 -15.55 2.99
N GLY A 416 -37.21 -14.64 3.93
CA GLY A 416 -37.01 -14.84 5.37
C GLY A 416 -35.56 -14.70 5.86
N VAL A 417 -34.70 -13.99 5.13
CA VAL A 417 -33.28 -13.84 5.50
C VAL A 417 -33.12 -13.23 6.89
N PRO A 418 -32.12 -13.67 7.68
CA PRO A 418 -31.89 -13.13 9.02
C PRO A 418 -31.60 -11.63 9.03
N VAL A 419 -30.93 -11.13 8.00
CA VAL A 419 -30.51 -9.74 7.89
C VAL A 419 -30.37 -9.31 6.44
N VAL A 420 -30.71 -8.06 6.15
CA VAL A 420 -30.25 -7.37 4.94
C VAL A 420 -29.38 -6.19 5.33
N TYR A 421 -28.23 -6.09 4.68
CA TYR A 421 -27.33 -4.96 4.79
C TYR A 421 -27.66 -3.94 3.69
N VAL A 422 -27.73 -2.66 4.05
CA VAL A 422 -28.05 -1.58 3.12
C VAL A 422 -26.95 -0.54 3.15
N ALA A 423 -26.36 -0.24 2.00
CA ALA A 423 -25.32 0.77 1.86
C ALA A 423 -25.63 1.74 0.70
N THR A 424 -24.90 2.86 0.63
CA THR A 424 -25.01 3.76 -0.52
C THR A 424 -24.46 3.10 -1.79
N GLY A 425 -25.14 3.27 -2.92
CA GLY A 425 -24.61 2.88 -4.24
C GLY A 425 -23.69 3.94 -4.87
N LEU A 426 -23.43 5.04 -4.17
CA LEU A 426 -22.68 6.19 -4.70
C LEU A 426 -21.21 6.22 -4.26
N ASN A 427 -20.82 5.40 -3.27
CA ASN A 427 -19.46 5.29 -2.76
C ASN A 427 -19.23 3.86 -2.20
N PHE A 428 -17.98 3.46 -2.01
CA PHE A 428 -17.63 2.07 -1.73
C PHE A 428 -17.30 1.67 -0.28
N PRO A 429 -16.69 2.51 0.59
CA PRO A 429 -15.97 1.99 1.76
C PRO A 429 -16.88 1.39 2.82
N ASP A 430 -18.11 1.89 2.96
CA ASP A 430 -19.06 1.41 3.96
C ASP A 430 -19.65 0.04 3.55
N ALA A 431 -20.00 -0.13 2.26
CA ALA A 431 -20.45 -1.42 1.73
C ALA A 431 -19.33 -2.47 1.76
N LEU A 432 -18.11 -2.03 1.46
CA LEU A 432 -16.94 -2.89 1.36
C LEU A 432 -16.57 -3.53 2.70
N THR A 433 -16.54 -2.72 3.76
CA THR A 433 -16.26 -3.21 5.12
C THR A 433 -17.45 -3.96 5.71
N GLY A 434 -18.67 -3.63 5.28
CA GLY A 434 -19.87 -4.40 5.61
C GLY A 434 -19.94 -5.78 4.96
N ALA A 435 -19.24 -6.02 3.85
CA ALA A 435 -19.31 -7.28 3.12
C ALA A 435 -18.81 -8.49 3.94
N SER A 436 -17.83 -8.30 4.82
CA SER A 436 -17.37 -9.37 5.72
C SER A 436 -18.46 -9.77 6.72
N VAL A 437 -19.13 -8.80 7.34
CA VAL A 437 -20.24 -9.06 8.28
C VAL A 437 -21.47 -9.60 7.55
N ALA A 438 -21.79 -9.05 6.38
CA ALA A 438 -22.93 -9.49 5.58
C ALA A 438 -22.78 -10.95 5.14
N GLY A 439 -21.63 -11.30 4.55
CA GLY A 439 -21.38 -12.67 4.10
C GLY A 439 -21.32 -13.68 5.23
N SER A 440 -20.81 -13.29 6.40
CA SER A 440 -20.73 -14.17 7.58
C SER A 440 -22.05 -14.31 8.36
N GLU A 441 -23.08 -13.54 8.02
CA GLU A 441 -24.44 -13.67 8.57
C GLU A 441 -25.45 -14.15 7.51
N ASP A 442 -24.97 -14.67 6.37
CA ASP A 442 -25.80 -15.08 5.24
C ASP A 442 -26.79 -13.98 4.80
N GLY A 443 -26.34 -12.73 4.83
CA GLY A 443 -27.14 -11.56 4.48
C GLY A 443 -26.68 -10.92 3.16
N PRO A 444 -27.60 -10.56 2.24
CA PRO A 444 -27.23 -9.79 1.06
C PRO A 444 -26.91 -8.33 1.42
N ILE A 445 -26.07 -7.70 0.60
CA ILE A 445 -25.93 -6.25 0.55
C ILE A 445 -26.80 -5.71 -0.59
N LEU A 446 -27.73 -4.83 -0.25
CA LEU A 446 -28.50 -4.04 -1.20
C LEU A 446 -28.06 -2.58 -1.17
N LEU A 447 -28.24 -1.90 -2.31
CA LEU A 447 -27.78 -0.52 -2.49
C LEU A 447 -28.97 0.45 -2.52
N VAL A 448 -28.78 1.62 -1.91
CA VAL A 448 -29.72 2.75 -1.91
C VAL A 448 -29.05 4.04 -2.36
N SER A 449 -29.83 5.09 -2.58
CA SER A 449 -29.32 6.43 -2.93
C SER A 449 -29.68 7.45 -1.86
N THR A 450 -29.00 8.60 -1.86
CA THR A 450 -29.38 9.74 -1.01
C THR A 450 -30.77 10.29 -1.33
N LYS A 451 -31.33 9.97 -2.50
CA LYS A 451 -32.66 10.42 -2.94
C LYS A 451 -33.79 9.47 -2.50
N GLY A 452 -33.47 8.27 -2.00
CA GLY A 452 -34.47 7.27 -1.66
C GLY A 452 -34.02 5.83 -1.94
N ILE A 453 -34.92 4.89 -1.64
CA ILE A 453 -34.80 3.47 -1.96
C ILE A 453 -35.23 3.30 -3.43
N PRO A 454 -34.34 2.86 -4.34
CA PRO A 454 -34.72 2.57 -5.72
C PRO A 454 -35.76 1.45 -5.80
N ASP A 455 -36.67 1.50 -6.77
CA ASP A 455 -37.77 0.53 -6.89
C ASP A 455 -37.28 -0.93 -6.96
N VAL A 456 -36.17 -1.18 -7.65
CA VAL A 456 -35.55 -2.52 -7.72
C VAL A 456 -35.04 -3.00 -6.36
N THR A 457 -34.53 -2.09 -5.52
CA THR A 457 -34.11 -2.40 -4.15
C THR A 457 -35.32 -2.64 -3.25
N ALA A 458 -36.37 -1.83 -3.38
CA ALA A 458 -37.61 -1.99 -2.63
C ALA A 458 -38.28 -3.34 -2.95
N ALA A 459 -38.39 -3.69 -4.23
CA ALA A 459 -38.94 -4.96 -4.68
C ALA A 459 -38.16 -6.16 -4.10
N GLU A 460 -36.83 -6.07 -4.10
CA GLU A 460 -35.98 -7.13 -3.55
C GLU A 460 -36.09 -7.23 -2.02
N LEU A 461 -36.15 -6.11 -1.30
CA LEU A 461 -36.43 -6.10 0.14
C LEU A 461 -37.78 -6.77 0.46
N SER A 462 -38.82 -6.46 -0.31
CA SER A 462 -40.14 -7.11 -0.16
C SER A 462 -40.10 -8.61 -0.42
N ARG A 463 -39.31 -9.06 -1.40
CA ARG A 463 -39.14 -10.50 -1.71
C ARG A 463 -38.36 -11.22 -0.59
N LEU A 464 -37.30 -10.59 -0.10
CA LEU A 464 -36.43 -11.15 0.94
C LEU A 464 -37.09 -11.25 2.31
N GLN A 465 -38.04 -10.37 2.63
CA GLN A 465 -38.72 -10.33 3.93
C GLN A 465 -37.74 -10.42 5.12
N PRO A 466 -36.77 -9.49 5.22
CA PRO A 466 -35.70 -9.59 6.21
C PRO A 466 -36.20 -9.52 7.65
N GLN A 467 -35.60 -10.31 8.56
CA GLN A 467 -35.92 -10.23 9.98
C GLN A 467 -35.39 -8.94 10.64
N ARG A 468 -34.30 -8.38 10.12
CA ARG A 468 -33.79 -7.04 10.47
C ARG A 468 -33.04 -6.41 9.31
N ILE A 469 -32.87 -5.09 9.36
CA ILE A 469 -32.10 -4.35 8.35
C ILE A 469 -30.99 -3.56 9.04
N VAL A 470 -29.78 -3.62 8.49
CA VAL A 470 -28.63 -2.85 8.98
C VAL A 470 -28.17 -1.88 7.90
N VAL A 471 -28.22 -0.59 8.21
CA VAL A 471 -27.72 0.48 7.36
C VAL A 471 -26.25 0.74 7.66
N LEU A 472 -25.44 0.66 6.62
CA LEU A 472 -24.00 0.92 6.64
C LEU A 472 -23.74 2.33 6.11
N GLY A 473 -23.12 3.16 6.95
CA GLY A 473 -22.77 4.54 6.61
C GLY A 473 -23.64 5.60 7.27
N GLY A 474 -23.08 6.81 7.35
CA GLY A 474 -23.70 7.96 8.02
C GLY A 474 -24.88 8.57 7.26
N THR A 475 -25.53 9.55 7.90
CA THR A 475 -26.71 10.25 7.35
C THR A 475 -26.41 11.02 6.05
N GLY A 476 -25.15 11.43 5.82
CA GLY A 476 -24.73 12.11 4.60
C GLY A 476 -24.78 11.22 3.34
N VAL A 477 -24.71 9.89 3.49
CA VAL A 477 -24.71 8.93 2.37
C VAL A 477 -25.97 8.04 2.34
N VAL A 478 -26.58 7.80 3.51
CA VAL A 478 -27.89 7.16 3.65
C VAL A 478 -28.73 7.99 4.62
N PRO A 479 -29.54 8.96 4.13
CA PRO A 479 -30.31 9.86 5.00
C PRO A 479 -31.32 9.14 5.90
N ASP A 480 -31.73 9.80 6.99
CA ASP A 480 -32.71 9.22 7.94
C ASP A 480 -34.09 9.01 7.33
N THR A 481 -34.41 9.72 6.24
CA THR A 481 -35.61 9.46 5.43
C THR A 481 -35.56 8.08 4.78
N VAL A 482 -34.39 7.65 4.30
CA VAL A 482 -34.18 6.30 3.76
C VAL A 482 -34.26 5.27 4.89
N LEU A 483 -33.61 5.53 6.03
CA LEU A 483 -33.67 4.64 7.20
C LEU A 483 -35.12 4.43 7.69
N SER A 484 -35.91 5.51 7.74
CA SER A 484 -37.32 5.45 8.11
C SER A 484 -38.15 4.66 7.10
N ALA A 485 -37.91 4.84 5.80
CA ALA A 485 -38.60 4.09 4.75
C ALA A 485 -38.30 2.58 4.81
N LEU A 486 -37.07 2.19 5.20
CA LEU A 486 -36.66 0.79 5.35
C LEU A 486 -37.48 0.04 6.42
N THR A 487 -38.04 0.74 7.41
CA THR A 487 -38.87 0.10 8.46
C THR A 487 -40.13 -0.57 7.92
N SER A 488 -40.61 -0.18 6.73
CA SER A 488 -41.76 -0.83 6.10
C SER A 488 -41.47 -2.22 5.52
N PHE A 489 -40.19 -2.59 5.39
CA PHE A 489 -39.75 -3.86 4.80
C PHE A 489 -39.39 -4.93 5.83
N THR A 490 -39.45 -4.63 7.12
CA THR A 490 -39.15 -5.60 8.19
C THR A 490 -40.01 -5.33 9.42
N SER A 491 -40.39 -6.38 10.14
CA SER A 491 -41.01 -6.26 11.47
C SER A 491 -39.99 -6.12 12.60
N GLY A 492 -38.70 -6.34 12.31
CA GLY A 492 -37.62 -6.20 13.28
C GLY A 492 -36.94 -4.84 13.22
N PRO A 493 -35.78 -4.71 13.89
CA PRO A 493 -35.10 -3.42 13.99
C PRO A 493 -34.45 -3.02 12.66
N VAL A 494 -34.46 -1.71 12.40
CA VAL A 494 -33.59 -1.07 11.42
C VAL A 494 -32.52 -0.29 12.18
N THR A 495 -31.27 -0.73 12.11
CA THR A 495 -30.15 -0.12 12.84
C THR A 495 -29.15 0.51 11.90
N ARG A 496 -28.37 1.49 12.39
CA ARG A 496 -27.30 2.14 11.62
C ARG A 496 -25.94 1.85 12.25
N LEU A 497 -24.98 1.46 11.43
CA LEU A 497 -23.57 1.36 11.77
C LEU A 497 -22.80 2.43 10.97
N ALA A 498 -22.27 3.42 11.67
CA ALA A 498 -21.60 4.55 11.05
C ALA A 498 -20.58 5.19 11.99
N GLY A 499 -19.52 5.76 11.41
CA GLY A 499 -18.59 6.65 12.07
C GLY A 499 -18.49 8.00 11.39
N ARG A 500 -17.63 8.87 11.91
CA ARG A 500 -17.35 10.20 11.34
C ARG A 500 -16.65 10.15 9.97
N ASP A 501 -16.02 9.03 9.67
CA ASP A 501 -15.24 8.76 8.47
C ASP A 501 -15.27 7.25 8.16
N ARG A 502 -14.71 6.84 7.01
CA ARG A 502 -14.69 5.44 6.55
C ARG A 502 -14.00 4.49 7.52
N TYR A 503 -13.00 4.96 8.25
CA TYR A 503 -12.23 4.15 9.19
C TYR A 503 -13.04 3.90 10.47
N ALA A 504 -13.72 4.95 10.95
CA ALA A 504 -14.64 4.85 12.07
C ALA A 504 -15.89 4.02 11.74
N THR A 505 -16.40 4.07 10.51
CA THR A 505 -17.48 3.17 10.06
C THR A 505 -17.00 1.71 10.05
N ALA A 506 -15.82 1.42 9.48
CA ALA A 506 -15.24 0.08 9.49
C ALA A 506 -15.09 -0.48 10.92
N ALA A 507 -14.61 0.35 11.86
CA ALA A 507 -14.50 -0.01 13.27
C ALA A 507 -15.87 -0.29 13.91
N ALA A 508 -16.89 0.53 13.62
CA ALA A 508 -18.25 0.32 14.14
C ALA A 508 -18.90 -0.96 13.60
N ILE A 509 -18.67 -1.28 12.31
CA ILE A 509 -19.12 -2.53 11.68
C ILE A 509 -18.44 -3.74 12.33
N SER A 510 -17.12 -3.67 12.54
CA SER A 510 -16.41 -4.74 13.22
C SER A 510 -16.92 -4.94 14.66
N ALA A 511 -17.12 -3.84 15.40
CA ALA A 511 -17.59 -3.88 16.78
C ALA A 511 -19.02 -4.42 16.96
N SER A 512 -19.86 -4.37 15.92
CA SER A 512 -21.23 -4.89 16.03
C SER A 512 -21.31 -6.42 16.02
N LYS A 513 -20.26 -7.11 15.55
CA LYS A 513 -20.26 -8.57 15.40
C LYS A 513 -19.11 -9.26 16.12
N PHE A 514 -17.88 -8.76 15.99
CA PHE A 514 -16.70 -9.52 16.40
C PHE A 514 -16.28 -9.22 17.83
N ALA A 515 -16.19 -10.27 18.66
CA ALA A 515 -15.73 -10.20 20.03
C ALA A 515 -14.18 -10.13 20.12
N PRO A 516 -13.61 -9.61 21.23
CA PRO A 516 -12.18 -9.74 21.50
C PRO A 516 -11.76 -11.20 21.48
N GLY A 517 -10.71 -11.58 20.74
CA GLY A 517 -10.49 -13.01 20.49
C GLY A 517 -10.12 -13.40 19.08
N VAL A 518 -10.37 -12.53 18.10
CA VAL A 518 -10.42 -12.97 16.70
C VAL A 518 -9.10 -13.59 16.23
N PRO A 519 -9.14 -14.71 15.50
CA PRO A 519 -7.93 -15.40 15.05
C PRO A 519 -7.16 -14.57 14.01
N VAL A 520 -7.88 -13.85 13.15
CA VAL A 520 -7.33 -13.05 12.06
C VAL A 520 -8.10 -11.72 11.99
N VAL A 521 -7.41 -10.63 11.61
CA VAL A 521 -8.03 -9.40 11.11
C VAL A 521 -7.44 -9.10 9.74
N TYR A 522 -8.27 -8.89 8.74
CA TYR A 522 -7.81 -8.36 7.45
C TYR A 522 -7.69 -6.84 7.54
N VAL A 523 -6.65 -6.28 6.93
CA VAL A 523 -6.43 -4.83 6.86
C VAL A 523 -6.15 -4.45 5.42
N ALA A 524 -6.78 -3.39 4.92
CA ALA A 524 -6.56 -2.89 3.57
C ALA A 524 -6.57 -1.35 3.55
N THR A 525 -6.12 -0.75 2.46
CA THR A 525 -6.27 0.70 2.27
C THR A 525 -7.75 1.07 2.20
N GLY A 526 -8.13 2.15 2.87
CA GLY A 526 -9.46 2.75 2.73
C GLY A 526 -9.54 3.77 1.61
N LEU A 527 -8.45 4.03 0.88
CA LEU A 527 -8.38 5.05 -0.18
C LEU A 527 -8.75 4.49 -1.55
N ASP A 528 -8.68 3.17 -1.73
CA ASP A 528 -9.06 2.44 -2.94
C ASP A 528 -9.80 1.14 -2.56
N PHE A 529 -10.37 0.42 -3.52
CA PHE A 529 -11.30 -0.69 -3.29
C PHE A 529 -10.83 -2.10 -3.74
N PRO A 530 -10.00 -2.32 -4.78
CA PRO A 530 -9.77 -3.65 -5.35
C PRO A 530 -9.20 -4.70 -4.36
N ASP A 531 -8.22 -4.30 -3.56
CA ASP A 531 -7.57 -5.16 -2.58
C ASP A 531 -8.54 -5.55 -1.45
N ALA A 532 -9.25 -4.55 -0.93
CA ALA A 532 -10.26 -4.72 0.09
C ALA A 532 -11.47 -5.52 -0.42
N LEU A 533 -11.80 -5.46 -1.71
CA LEU A 533 -12.91 -6.19 -2.32
C LEU A 533 -12.64 -7.70 -2.30
N SER A 534 -11.47 -8.09 -2.81
CA SER A 534 -11.02 -9.48 -2.80
C SER A 534 -10.85 -9.99 -1.37
N GLY A 535 -10.32 -9.13 -0.49
CA GLY A 535 -10.16 -9.39 0.93
C GLY A 535 -11.45 -9.57 1.72
N ALA A 536 -12.47 -8.75 1.46
CA ALA A 536 -13.72 -8.79 2.20
C ALA A 536 -14.50 -10.08 1.96
N ALA A 537 -14.42 -10.65 0.75
CA ALA A 537 -14.97 -11.98 0.46
C ALA A 537 -14.30 -13.07 1.32
N VAL A 538 -12.96 -13.03 1.44
CA VAL A 538 -12.23 -13.97 2.31
C VAL A 538 -12.54 -13.73 3.79
N ALA A 539 -12.54 -12.47 4.22
CA ALA A 539 -12.81 -12.12 5.62
C ALA A 539 -14.22 -12.60 6.03
N GLY A 540 -15.21 -12.44 5.16
CA GLY A 540 -16.55 -12.95 5.41
C GLY A 540 -16.66 -14.47 5.40
N SER A 541 -15.96 -15.19 4.49
CA SER A 541 -15.99 -16.67 4.49
C SER A 541 -15.28 -17.28 5.70
N GLN A 542 -14.37 -16.53 6.33
CA GLN A 542 -13.66 -16.92 7.55
C GLN A 542 -14.33 -16.40 8.84
N ASP A 543 -15.44 -15.68 8.74
CA ASP A 543 -16.13 -15.03 9.87
C ASP A 543 -15.18 -14.14 10.71
N VAL A 544 -14.42 -13.27 10.03
CA VAL A 544 -13.46 -12.33 10.63
C VAL A 544 -13.62 -10.91 10.09
N PRO A 545 -13.19 -9.88 10.84
CA PRO A 545 -13.31 -8.49 10.40
C PRO A 545 -12.30 -8.12 9.31
N ILE A 546 -12.68 -7.12 8.52
CA ILE A 546 -11.76 -6.32 7.70
C ILE A 546 -11.79 -4.88 8.20
N LEU A 547 -10.61 -4.29 8.42
CA LEU A 547 -10.44 -2.90 8.84
C LEU A 547 -9.67 -2.10 7.78
N LEU A 548 -9.85 -0.79 7.82
CA LEU A 548 -9.25 0.12 6.84
C LEU A 548 -8.14 0.96 7.46
N VAL A 549 -7.07 1.17 6.71
CA VAL A 549 -5.97 2.10 7.03
C VAL A 549 -5.76 3.09 5.89
N THR A 550 -4.92 4.11 6.10
CA THR A 550 -4.40 4.90 4.98
C THR A 550 -3.13 4.22 4.45
N ALA A 551 -2.56 4.74 3.36
CA ALA A 551 -1.27 4.24 2.86
C ALA A 551 -0.15 4.32 3.93
N THR A 552 -0.17 5.33 4.80
CA THR A 552 0.98 5.64 5.69
C THR A 552 0.65 5.70 7.18
N MET A 553 -0.62 5.56 7.57
CA MET A 553 -1.06 5.68 8.95
C MET A 553 -2.19 4.72 9.27
N ILE A 554 -2.16 4.18 10.50
CA ILE A 554 -3.30 3.52 11.16
C ILE A 554 -4.18 4.61 11.79
N PRO A 555 -5.39 4.89 11.27
CA PRO A 555 -6.28 5.89 11.86
C PRO A 555 -6.68 5.51 13.28
N SER A 556 -6.94 6.50 14.12
CA SER A 556 -7.21 6.28 15.56
C SER A 556 -8.37 5.31 15.83
N ALA A 557 -9.40 5.33 14.98
CA ALA A 557 -10.53 4.41 15.10
C ALA A 557 -10.12 2.95 14.80
N THR A 558 -9.29 2.75 13.77
CA THR A 558 -8.73 1.44 13.41
C THR A 558 -7.81 0.93 14.50
N ALA A 559 -6.94 1.78 15.05
CA ALA A 559 -6.05 1.44 16.16
C ALA A 559 -6.84 0.98 17.40
N ALA A 560 -7.85 1.76 17.81
CA ALA A 560 -8.69 1.43 18.96
C ALA A 560 -9.42 0.09 18.76
N GLU A 561 -9.90 -0.16 17.54
CA GLU A 561 -10.59 -1.40 17.23
C GLU A 561 -9.65 -2.61 17.20
N LEU A 562 -8.46 -2.48 16.63
CA LEU A 562 -7.42 -3.51 16.69
C LEU A 562 -7.05 -3.86 18.14
N THR A 563 -6.91 -2.85 19.01
CA THR A 563 -6.68 -3.06 20.45
C THR A 563 -7.84 -3.81 21.11
N ARG A 564 -9.09 -3.49 20.76
CA ARG A 564 -10.28 -4.17 21.30
C ARG A 564 -10.35 -5.63 20.84
N LEU A 565 -10.15 -5.88 19.55
CA LEU A 565 -10.23 -7.20 18.93
C LEU A 565 -9.12 -8.13 19.41
N ARG A 566 -7.92 -7.59 19.66
CA ARG A 566 -6.71 -8.35 20.01
C ARG A 566 -6.48 -9.50 19.02
N PRO A 567 -6.24 -9.26 17.72
CA PRO A 567 -6.08 -10.36 16.75
C PRO A 567 -5.01 -11.39 17.16
N GLY A 568 -5.20 -12.65 16.83
CA GLY A 568 -4.11 -13.64 16.83
C GLY A 568 -3.10 -13.39 15.70
N SER A 569 -3.58 -12.93 14.56
CA SER A 569 -2.77 -12.47 13.43
C SER A 569 -3.49 -11.39 12.62
N ILE A 570 -2.74 -10.66 11.81
CA ILE A 570 -3.26 -9.63 10.90
C ILE A 570 -2.81 -9.96 9.48
N VAL A 571 -3.74 -9.93 8.54
CA VAL A 571 -3.42 -10.08 7.12
C VAL A 571 -3.56 -8.72 6.45
N LEU A 572 -2.44 -8.14 6.05
CA LEU A 572 -2.40 -6.88 5.33
C LEU A 572 -2.54 -7.13 3.83
N LEU A 573 -3.54 -6.51 3.23
CA LEU A 573 -3.87 -6.63 1.82
C LEU A 573 -3.32 -5.45 1.03
N GLY A 574 -2.75 -5.75 -0.13
CA GLY A 574 -2.23 -4.74 -1.03
C GLY A 574 -0.72 -4.56 -0.94
N ALA A 575 -0.16 -4.08 -2.05
CA ALA A 575 1.26 -3.77 -2.17
C ALA A 575 1.67 -2.65 -1.21
N THR A 576 2.98 -2.44 -1.09
CA THR A 576 3.56 -1.39 -0.24
C THR A 576 3.17 0.03 -0.68
N SER A 577 2.76 0.21 -1.94
CA SER A 577 2.17 1.44 -2.48
C SER A 577 0.75 1.69 -1.95
N SER A 578 -0.06 0.64 -1.79
CA SER A 578 -1.41 0.71 -1.20
C SER A 578 -1.36 0.90 0.31
N VAL A 579 -0.49 0.14 0.99
CA VAL A 579 -0.25 0.26 2.44
C VAL A 579 1.23 0.03 2.74
N SER A 580 1.91 1.07 3.23
CA SER A 580 3.33 1.10 3.53
C SER A 580 3.78 -0.01 4.49
N GLU A 581 5.07 -0.30 4.47
CA GLU A 581 5.68 -1.25 5.39
C GLU A 581 5.69 -0.73 6.84
N SER A 582 5.78 0.59 7.03
CA SER A 582 5.62 1.22 8.34
C SER A 582 4.29 0.86 8.98
N VAL A 583 3.19 0.92 8.22
CA VAL A 583 1.88 0.49 8.72
C VAL A 583 1.89 -1.01 9.04
N ARG A 584 2.48 -1.87 8.20
CA ARG A 584 2.61 -3.31 8.51
C ARG A 584 3.36 -3.57 9.81
N ILE A 585 4.47 -2.87 10.05
CA ILE A 585 5.27 -2.98 11.27
C ILE A 585 4.46 -2.49 12.48
N GLN A 586 3.79 -1.34 12.37
CA GLN A 586 2.92 -0.84 13.45
C GLN A 586 1.79 -1.82 13.78
N LEU A 587 1.24 -2.52 12.79
CA LEU A 587 0.23 -3.56 12.99
C LEU A 587 0.73 -4.72 13.86
N GLN A 588 2.05 -5.02 13.88
CA GLN A 588 2.61 -6.09 14.71
C GLN A 588 2.35 -5.87 16.20
N GLY A 589 2.26 -4.60 16.64
CA GLY A 589 1.94 -4.25 18.03
C GLY A 589 0.52 -4.58 18.46
N TYR A 590 -0.37 -4.97 17.55
CA TYR A 590 -1.77 -5.30 17.85
C TYR A 590 -2.07 -6.81 17.82
N ALA A 591 -1.20 -7.62 17.23
CA ALA A 591 -1.37 -9.07 17.18
C ALA A 591 -0.75 -9.76 18.41
N ARG A 592 -1.36 -10.85 18.86
CA ARG A 592 -1.05 -11.55 20.12
C ARG A 592 0.04 -12.61 20.02
#